data_AF-A0A6J4QSP6-F1
#
_entry.id   AF-A0A6J4QSP6-F1
#
_cell.length_a   1.000
_cell.length_b   1.000
_cell.length_c   1.000
_cell.angle_alpha   90.00
_cell.angle_beta   90.00
_cell.angle_gamma   90.00
#
_symmetry.space_group_name_H-M   'P 1'
#
loop_
_entity.id
_entity.type
_entity.pdbx_description
1 polymer ?
#
loop_
_entity_poly.entity_id
_entity_poly.type
_entity_poly.pdbx_seq_one_letter_code
_entity_poly.pdbx_strand_id
1 'polypeptide(L)'
;GLLLTSPWRLSANVEWKGRDALLELDSGKNDLKSHYLGPKDANEGDDVREAFVRAWERAKDTGGWKLEAGSGVLPFPELKTALVPDFTLKNAAGEKVHLEVLGFWSERNLIERTALLREANARGHRVLVAASEKLGASPDALSEAVQGGVIPFKERLAAKDVLAALG
;
A
#
# COMPACT_ATOMS: atom_id res chain seq x y z
N GLY A 1 16.80 0.79 4.75
CA GLY A 1 16.56 0.73 6.22
C GLY A 1 16.93 2.06 6.84
N LEU A 2 16.13 2.57 7.78
CA LEU A 2 16.25 3.92 8.34
C LEU A 2 17.66 4.23 8.90
N LEU A 3 18.31 3.23 9.53
CA LEU A 3 19.67 3.30 10.07
C LEU A 3 20.78 3.45 9.01
N LEU A 4 20.47 3.28 7.72
CA LEU A 4 21.42 3.44 6.60
C LEU A 4 21.36 4.84 5.98
N THR A 5 20.48 5.71 6.46
CA THR A 5 20.27 7.07 5.95
C THR A 5 20.50 8.07 7.08
N SER A 6 20.94 9.31 6.81
CA SER A 6 21.08 10.35 7.84
C SER A 6 20.74 11.72 7.23
N PRO A 7 19.99 12.60 7.94
CA PRO A 7 19.50 12.44 9.31
C PRO A 7 18.23 11.58 9.41
N TRP A 8 18.02 10.94 10.56
CA TRP A 8 16.77 10.24 10.87
C TRP A 8 16.32 10.47 12.31
N ARG A 9 15.00 10.34 12.53
CA ARG A 9 14.36 10.33 13.85
C ARG A 9 13.26 9.29 13.84
N LEU A 10 13.14 8.55 14.94
CA LEU A 10 12.10 7.55 15.16
C LEU A 10 11.51 7.73 16.54
N SER A 11 10.20 7.57 16.65
CA SER A 11 9.47 7.58 17.91
C SER A 11 8.48 6.42 17.91
N ALA A 12 8.40 5.68 19.01
CA ALA A 12 7.52 4.55 19.15
C ALA A 12 6.89 4.52 20.55
N ASN A 13 5.58 4.29 20.62
CA ASN A 13 4.93 3.91 21.86
C ASN A 13 5.25 2.43 22.13
N VAL A 14 5.83 2.14 23.29
CA VAL A 14 6.20 0.78 23.69
C VAL A 14 5.55 0.45 25.03
N GLU A 15 5.02 -0.75 25.16
CA GLU A 15 4.62 -1.28 26.45
C GLU A 15 5.85 -1.88 27.13
N TRP A 16 6.23 -1.34 28.29
CA TRP A 16 7.36 -1.82 29.06
C TRP A 16 6.95 -2.04 30.51
N LYS A 17 6.96 -3.31 30.93
CA LYS A 17 6.56 -3.73 32.29
C LYS A 17 5.15 -3.25 32.66
N GLY A 18 4.19 -3.38 31.74
CA GLY A 18 2.80 -3.00 31.94
C GLY A 18 2.56 -1.49 32.00
N ARG A 19 3.47 -0.68 31.44
CA ARG A 19 3.32 0.77 31.30
C ARG A 19 3.62 1.19 29.88
N ASP A 20 2.84 2.14 29.38
CA ASP A 20 3.16 2.82 28.13
C ASP A 20 4.36 3.75 28.34
N ALA A 21 5.32 3.67 27.44
CA ALA A 21 6.48 4.54 27.39
C ALA A 21 6.74 4.99 25.95
N LEU A 22 7.34 6.17 25.79
CA LEU A 22 7.79 6.67 24.49
C LEU A 22 9.28 6.36 24.32
N LEU A 23 9.63 5.59 23.30
CA LEU A 23 11.01 5.37 22.88
C LEU A 23 11.33 6.31 21.72
N GLU A 24 12.29 7.21 21.93
CA GLU A 24 12.78 8.13 20.91
C GLU A 24 14.23 7.83 20.56
N LEU A 25 14.51 7.71 19.27
CA LEU A 25 15.84 7.46 18.73
C LEU A 25 16.12 8.43 17.59
N ASP A 26 17.37 8.86 17.46
CA ASP A 26 17.85 9.70 16.36
C ASP A 26 19.28 9.35 15.95
N SER A 27 19.68 9.85 14.77
CA SER A 27 21.00 9.64 14.16
C SER A 27 22.16 10.34 14.86
N GLY A 28 21.90 11.21 15.85
CA GLY A 28 22.93 12.05 16.48
C GLY A 28 23.29 11.64 17.90
N LYS A 29 22.37 11.04 18.65
CA LYS A 29 22.54 10.71 20.08
C LYS A 29 22.95 9.27 20.34
N ASN A 30 22.67 8.38 19.41
CA ASN A 30 22.82 6.94 19.61
C ASN A 30 23.84 6.46 18.56
N ASP A 31 24.98 5.89 18.97
CA ASP A 31 25.99 5.28 18.07
C ASP A 31 25.45 3.97 17.46
N LEU A 32 24.25 4.03 16.90
CA LEU A 32 23.53 2.92 16.29
C LEU A 32 24.10 2.71 14.90
N LYS A 33 24.84 1.61 14.75
CA LYS A 33 25.39 1.16 13.48
C LYS A 33 24.59 -0.03 12.99
N SER A 34 24.20 0.05 11.72
CA SER A 34 23.55 -1.07 11.06
C SER A 34 24.59 -2.08 10.59
N HIS A 35 24.47 -3.33 11.03
CA HIS A 35 25.16 -4.47 10.41
C HIS A 35 24.36 -5.07 9.24
N TYR A 36 23.23 -4.46 8.89
CA TYR A 36 22.39 -4.87 7.77
C TYR A 36 23.08 -4.52 6.45
N LEU A 37 23.41 -5.54 5.66
CA LEU A 37 24.10 -5.42 4.37
C LEU A 37 23.13 -5.17 3.19
N GLY A 38 21.86 -4.87 3.47
CA GLY A 38 20.78 -4.89 2.48
C GLY A 38 19.97 -6.19 2.52
N PRO A 39 18.81 -6.26 1.86
CA PRO A 39 18.00 -7.46 1.88
C PRO A 39 18.71 -8.62 1.17
N LYS A 40 18.72 -9.80 1.80
CA LYS A 40 19.07 -11.04 1.09
C LYS A 40 17.88 -11.59 0.30
N ASP A 41 16.67 -11.40 0.82
CA ASP A 41 15.37 -11.73 0.18
C ASP A 41 14.28 -10.88 0.86
N ALA A 42 13.92 -9.70 0.34
CA ALA A 42 12.83 -8.87 0.87
C ALA A 42 11.51 -9.26 0.20
N ASN A 43 11.06 -10.50 0.37
CA ASN A 43 10.24 -11.07 -0.69
C ASN A 43 8.73 -11.13 -0.38
N GLU A 44 8.21 -11.36 0.83
CA GLU A 44 6.75 -11.67 0.91
C GLU A 44 5.77 -10.55 0.48
N GLY A 45 6.10 -9.26 0.71
CA GLY A 45 5.25 -8.12 0.33
C GLY A 45 5.65 -7.42 -0.97
N ASP A 46 6.95 -7.35 -1.27
CA ASP A 46 7.47 -6.85 -2.55
C ASP A 46 7.28 -7.89 -3.66
N ASP A 47 7.27 -9.20 -3.36
CA ASP A 47 7.04 -10.25 -4.35
C ASP A 47 5.70 -10.07 -5.05
N VAL A 48 4.63 -9.72 -4.32
CA VAL A 48 3.32 -9.56 -4.95
C VAL A 48 3.32 -8.36 -5.89
N ARG A 49 3.94 -7.25 -5.48
CA ARG A 49 4.05 -6.01 -6.29
C ARG A 49 4.92 -6.24 -7.52
N GLU A 50 6.10 -6.80 -7.33
CA GLU A 50 7.03 -7.13 -8.42
C GLU A 50 6.45 -8.18 -9.36
N ALA A 51 5.84 -9.24 -8.82
CA ALA A 51 5.18 -10.26 -9.63
C ALA A 51 4.00 -9.69 -10.40
N PHE A 52 3.26 -8.74 -9.82
CA PHE A 52 2.18 -8.05 -10.52
C PHE A 52 2.70 -7.20 -11.67
N VAL A 53 3.79 -6.43 -11.50
CA VAL A 53 4.42 -5.69 -12.60
C VAL A 53 4.80 -6.66 -13.73
N ARG A 54 5.47 -7.77 -13.41
CA ARG A 54 5.83 -8.79 -14.42
C ARG A 54 4.61 -9.44 -15.07
N ALA A 55 3.52 -9.63 -14.32
CA ALA A 55 2.27 -10.16 -14.85
C ALA A 55 1.59 -9.16 -15.80
N TRP A 56 1.65 -7.86 -15.49
CA TRP A 56 1.15 -6.78 -16.33
C TRP A 56 1.94 -6.67 -17.64
N GLU A 57 3.26 -6.70 -17.57
CA GLU A 57 4.14 -6.66 -18.76
C GLU A 57 3.92 -7.84 -19.72
N ARG A 58 3.52 -9.00 -19.18
CA ARG A 58 3.22 -10.20 -19.98
C ARG A 58 1.77 -10.28 -20.45
N ALA A 59 0.90 -9.36 -20.03
CA ALA A 59 -0.48 -9.36 -20.45
C ALA A 59 -0.56 -9.09 -21.95
N LYS A 60 -1.26 -9.97 -22.69
CA LYS A 60 -1.39 -9.85 -24.15
C LYS A 60 -2.22 -8.63 -24.56
N ASP A 61 -3.16 -8.25 -23.72
CA ASP A 61 -4.06 -7.13 -23.94
C ASP A 61 -4.32 -6.43 -22.61
N THR A 62 -4.06 -5.13 -22.57
CA THR A 62 -4.34 -4.26 -21.41
C THR A 62 -5.45 -3.26 -21.72
N GLY A 63 -6.14 -3.36 -22.86
CA GLY A 63 -7.19 -2.43 -23.26
C GLY A 63 -6.71 -0.98 -23.36
N GLY A 64 -5.41 -0.75 -23.61
CA GLY A 64 -4.81 0.58 -23.64
C GLY A 64 -4.45 1.17 -22.26
N TRP A 65 -4.65 0.42 -21.18
CA TRP A 65 -4.17 0.81 -19.85
C TRP A 65 -2.66 0.61 -19.72
N LYS A 66 -2.00 1.61 -19.12
CA LYS A 66 -0.59 1.61 -18.75
C LYS A 66 -0.45 1.60 -17.24
N LEU A 67 0.47 0.78 -16.74
CA LEU A 67 0.80 0.69 -15.32
C LEU A 67 2.02 1.55 -15.00
N GLU A 68 1.95 2.35 -13.94
CA GLU A 68 3.05 3.13 -13.40
C GLU A 68 3.21 2.80 -11.91
N ALA A 69 4.39 2.35 -11.48
CA ALA A 69 4.70 2.11 -10.07
C ALA A 69 4.98 3.42 -9.31
N GLY A 70 4.49 3.54 -8.07
CA GLY A 70 4.83 4.64 -7.16
C GLY A 70 4.45 6.05 -7.64
N SER A 71 3.48 6.18 -8.52
CA SER A 71 3.25 7.38 -9.35
C SER A 71 2.27 8.41 -8.76
N GLY A 72 2.13 8.47 -7.43
CA GLY A 72 1.46 9.61 -6.80
C GLY A 72 1.30 9.53 -5.28
N VAL A 73 1.43 10.67 -4.63
CA VAL A 73 0.97 10.89 -3.25
C VAL A 73 -0.33 11.67 -3.34
N LEU A 74 -1.41 11.16 -2.75
CA LEU A 74 -2.68 11.85 -2.59
C LEU A 74 -2.71 12.48 -1.19
N PRO A 75 -2.52 13.80 -1.06
CA PRO A 75 -2.50 14.45 0.24
C PRO A 75 -3.92 14.60 0.80
N PHE A 76 -4.06 14.31 2.10
CA PHE A 76 -5.28 14.51 2.89
C PHE A 76 -4.96 15.38 4.13
N PRO A 77 -4.74 16.70 3.95
CA PRO A 77 -4.26 17.58 5.01
C PRO A 77 -5.17 17.63 6.24
N GLU A 78 -6.49 17.57 6.04
CA GLU A 78 -7.51 17.50 7.10
C GLU A 78 -7.38 16.24 7.96
N LEU A 79 -6.92 15.12 7.37
CA LEU A 79 -6.60 13.89 8.09
C LEU A 79 -5.13 13.83 8.54
N LYS A 80 -4.35 14.90 8.28
CA LYS A 80 -2.90 15.00 8.55
C LYS A 80 -2.11 13.80 8.00
N THR A 81 -2.52 13.30 6.84
CA THR A 81 -1.92 12.10 6.25
C THR A 81 -1.97 12.16 4.72
N ALA A 82 -1.47 11.14 4.05
CA ALA A 82 -1.53 10.97 2.62
C ALA A 82 -1.75 9.50 2.27
N LEU A 83 -2.47 9.25 1.17
CA LEU A 83 -2.50 7.92 0.55
C LEU A 83 -1.37 7.86 -0.47
N VAL A 84 -0.56 6.81 -0.39
CA VAL A 84 0.52 6.52 -1.35
C VAL A 84 0.18 5.19 -2.00
N PRO A 85 -0.53 5.19 -3.13
CA PRO A 85 -0.87 3.96 -3.83
C PRO A 85 0.39 3.27 -4.37
N ASP A 86 0.38 1.94 -4.36
CA ASP A 86 1.44 1.13 -4.97
C ASP A 86 1.57 1.38 -6.47
N PHE A 87 0.43 1.54 -7.16
CA PHE A 87 0.38 1.75 -8.60
C PHE A 87 -0.64 2.80 -9.02
N THR A 88 -0.42 3.36 -10.20
CA THR A 88 -1.43 4.09 -10.97
C THR A 88 -1.59 3.47 -12.35
N LEU A 89 -2.83 3.23 -12.74
CA LEU A 89 -3.23 2.86 -14.08
C LEU A 89 -3.74 4.09 -14.84
N LYS A 90 -3.27 4.28 -16.07
CA LYS A 90 -3.72 5.36 -16.95
C LYS A 90 -4.12 4.83 -18.32
N ASN A 91 -5.23 5.29 -18.88
CA ASN A 91 -5.61 4.97 -20.26
C ASN A 91 -5.37 6.16 -21.20
N ALA A 92 -5.58 5.93 -22.50
CA ALA A 92 -5.42 6.96 -23.54
C ALA A 92 -6.46 8.10 -23.45
N ALA A 93 -7.60 7.85 -22.81
CA ALA A 93 -8.63 8.86 -22.56
C ALA A 93 -8.27 9.82 -21.40
N GLY A 94 -7.16 9.56 -20.70
CA GLY A 94 -6.70 10.37 -19.56
C GLY A 94 -7.29 9.95 -18.22
N GLU A 95 -8.06 8.85 -18.18
CA GLU A 95 -8.56 8.31 -16.92
C GLU A 95 -7.40 7.77 -16.08
N LYS A 96 -7.49 8.02 -14.78
CA LYS A 96 -6.49 7.64 -13.79
C LYS A 96 -7.14 6.82 -12.70
N VAL A 97 -6.63 5.62 -12.47
CA VAL A 97 -7.08 4.72 -11.40
C VAL A 97 -5.90 4.34 -10.54
N HIS A 98 -6.02 4.50 -9.23
CA HIS A 98 -5.00 4.09 -8.29
C HIS A 98 -5.24 2.65 -7.84
N LEU A 99 -4.17 1.91 -7.56
CA LEU A 99 -4.24 0.55 -7.06
C LEU A 99 -3.35 0.42 -5.82
N GLU A 100 -3.97 0.01 -4.71
CA GLU A 100 -3.30 -0.34 -3.45
C GLU A 100 -3.30 -1.87 -3.30
N VAL A 101 -2.14 -2.47 -3.04
CA VAL A 101 -2.00 -3.90 -2.72
C VAL A 101 -1.84 -4.05 -1.22
N LEU A 102 -2.91 -4.46 -0.54
CA LEU A 102 -2.87 -4.69 0.89
C LEU A 102 -2.09 -5.98 1.22
N GLY A 103 -1.04 -5.81 2.04
CA GLY A 103 -0.22 -6.89 2.60
C GLY A 103 -0.72 -7.36 3.97
N PHE A 104 0.13 -7.52 4.98
CA PHE A 104 -0.33 -7.86 6.34
C PHE A 104 -1.02 -6.67 7.02
N TRP A 105 -2.16 -6.88 7.68
CA TRP A 105 -2.90 -5.82 8.38
C TRP A 105 -3.49 -6.28 9.71
N SER A 106 -3.66 -5.33 10.63
CA SER A 106 -4.54 -5.46 11.79
C SER A 106 -5.91 -4.84 11.48
N GLU A 107 -6.94 -5.23 12.23
CA GLU A 107 -8.29 -4.65 12.10
C GLU A 107 -8.28 -3.12 12.27
N ARG A 108 -7.47 -2.61 13.21
CA ARG A 108 -7.28 -1.17 13.39
C ARG A 108 -6.71 -0.49 12.14
N ASN A 109 -5.69 -1.10 11.52
CA ASN A 109 -5.06 -0.53 10.32
C ASN A 109 -6.05 -0.50 9.14
N LEU A 110 -6.96 -1.48 9.05
CA LEU A 110 -8.03 -1.48 8.05
C LEU A 110 -9.02 -0.33 8.25
N ILE A 111 -9.40 0.00 9.50
CA ILE A 111 -10.32 1.11 9.78
C ILE A 111 -9.72 2.44 9.31
N GLU A 112 -8.47 2.72 9.70
CA GLU A 112 -7.76 3.94 9.31
C GLU A 112 -7.58 4.01 7.78
N ARG A 113 -7.25 2.88 7.14
CA ARG A 113 -7.11 2.80 5.68
C ARG A 113 -8.45 2.98 4.96
N THR A 114 -9.53 2.39 5.45
CA THR A 114 -10.90 2.54 4.92
C THR A 114 -11.37 3.98 4.97
N ALA A 115 -11.09 4.71 6.06
CA ALA A 115 -11.40 6.15 6.14
C ALA A 115 -10.68 6.95 5.04
N LEU A 116 -9.40 6.65 4.80
CA LEU A 116 -8.62 7.30 3.74
C LEU A 116 -9.16 7.00 2.33
N LEU A 117 -9.54 5.75 2.08
CA LEU A 117 -10.10 5.32 0.79
C LEU A 117 -11.45 5.99 0.52
N ARG A 118 -12.31 6.12 1.54
CA ARG A 118 -13.58 6.85 1.45
C ARG A 118 -13.36 8.33 1.13
N GLU A 119 -12.40 8.98 1.80
CA GLU A 119 -12.06 10.38 1.53
C GLU A 119 -11.47 10.56 0.12
N ALA A 120 -10.61 9.63 -0.33
CA ALA A 120 -10.09 9.64 -1.70
C ALA A 120 -11.23 9.58 -2.73
N ASN A 121 -12.19 8.67 -2.53
CA ASN A 121 -13.36 8.54 -3.39
C ASN A 121 -14.25 9.80 -3.36
N ALA A 122 -14.48 10.39 -2.18
CA ALA A 122 -15.24 11.62 -2.03
C ALA A 122 -14.63 12.81 -2.80
N ARG A 123 -13.30 12.82 -2.99
CA ARG A 123 -12.57 13.81 -3.81
C ARG A 123 -12.53 13.48 -5.30
N GLY A 124 -13.17 12.39 -5.72
CA GLY A 124 -13.19 11.93 -7.12
C GLY A 124 -11.96 11.11 -7.52
N HIS A 125 -11.13 10.65 -6.58
CA HIS A 125 -10.07 9.70 -6.89
C HIS A 125 -10.64 8.28 -6.95
N ARG A 126 -10.48 7.62 -8.10
CA ARG A 126 -10.81 6.20 -8.23
C ARG A 126 -9.66 5.36 -7.70
N VAL A 127 -9.91 4.60 -6.63
CA VAL A 127 -8.92 3.72 -5.99
C VAL A 127 -9.45 2.30 -5.95
N LEU A 128 -8.70 1.36 -6.54
CA LEU A 128 -8.89 -0.08 -6.43
C LEU A 128 -8.00 -0.62 -5.31
N VAL A 129 -8.48 -1.66 -4.65
CA VAL A 129 -7.78 -2.30 -3.53
C VAL A 129 -7.65 -3.79 -3.81
N ALA A 130 -6.42 -4.27 -3.98
CA ALA A 130 -6.14 -5.69 -4.02
C ALA A 130 -5.93 -6.21 -2.59
N ALA A 131 -6.73 -7.18 -2.16
CA ALA A 131 -6.69 -7.72 -0.80
C ALA A 131 -6.35 -9.22 -0.81
N SER A 132 -5.36 -9.62 -0.02
CA SER A 132 -5.02 -11.04 0.13
C SER A 132 -6.10 -11.81 0.91
N GLU A 133 -6.61 -12.88 0.34
CA GLU A 133 -7.57 -13.79 1.00
C GLU A 133 -6.97 -14.50 2.21
N LYS A 134 -5.63 -14.67 2.25
CA LYS A 134 -4.93 -15.31 3.35
C LYS A 134 -4.85 -14.44 4.60
N LEU A 135 -4.92 -13.13 4.45
CA LEU A 135 -4.64 -12.15 5.50
C LEU A 135 -5.90 -11.67 6.23
N GLY A 136 -7.04 -12.33 5.98
CA GLY A 136 -8.13 -12.43 6.94
C GLY A 136 -8.93 -11.15 7.20
N ALA A 137 -8.97 -10.19 6.27
CA ALA A 137 -9.99 -9.15 6.34
C ALA A 137 -11.36 -9.75 6.03
N SER A 138 -12.41 -9.26 6.72
CA SER A 138 -13.77 -9.38 6.20
C SER A 138 -13.84 -8.58 4.89
N PRO A 139 -14.05 -9.22 3.72
CA PRO A 139 -14.13 -8.54 2.43
C PRO A 139 -15.21 -7.45 2.40
N ASP A 140 -16.23 -7.58 3.24
CA ASP A 140 -17.40 -6.71 3.27
C ASP A 140 -17.05 -5.28 3.72
N ALA A 141 -16.25 -5.13 4.77
CA ALA A 141 -15.85 -3.82 5.30
C ALA A 141 -15.01 -3.02 4.28
N LEU A 142 -14.18 -3.72 3.50
CA LEU A 142 -13.40 -3.13 2.41
C LEU A 142 -14.30 -2.82 1.21
N SER A 143 -15.23 -3.71 0.87
CA SER A 143 -16.15 -3.52 -0.27
C SER A 143 -17.00 -2.26 -0.11
N GLU A 144 -17.49 -1.99 1.10
CA GLU A 144 -18.20 -0.74 1.42
C GLU A 144 -17.32 0.51 1.30
N ALA A 145 -16.03 0.40 1.63
CA ALA A 145 -15.09 1.53 1.61
C ALA A 145 -14.78 2.02 0.19
N VAL A 146 -14.67 1.10 -0.77
CA VAL A 146 -14.27 1.38 -2.15
C VAL A 146 -15.36 1.13 -3.17
N GLN A 147 -16.63 1.08 -2.75
CA GLN A 147 -17.80 0.90 -3.63
C GLN A 147 -17.63 -0.27 -4.62
N GLY A 148 -17.14 -1.42 -4.16
CA GLY A 148 -16.91 -2.60 -5.00
C GLY A 148 -15.54 -2.66 -5.70
N GLY A 149 -14.65 -1.70 -5.47
CA GLY A 149 -13.27 -1.69 -5.99
C GLY A 149 -12.30 -2.70 -5.34
N VAL A 150 -12.78 -3.76 -4.68
CA VAL A 150 -11.94 -4.76 -4.01
C VAL A 150 -11.65 -5.93 -4.95
N ILE A 151 -10.37 -6.25 -5.11
CA ILE A 151 -9.87 -7.35 -5.94
C ILE A 151 -9.24 -8.39 -5.01
N PRO A 152 -9.95 -9.49 -4.69
CA PRO A 152 -9.36 -10.54 -3.87
C PRO A 152 -8.26 -11.28 -4.63
N PHE A 153 -7.19 -11.66 -3.93
CA PHE A 153 -6.15 -12.53 -4.48
C PHE A 153 -5.60 -13.49 -3.43
N LYS A 154 -5.09 -14.66 -3.85
CA LYS A 154 -4.49 -15.65 -2.92
C LYS A 154 -3.00 -15.40 -2.73
N GLU A 155 -2.22 -15.74 -3.75
CA GLU A 155 -0.76 -15.66 -3.75
C GLU A 155 -0.23 -14.55 -4.67
N ARG A 156 -0.92 -14.32 -5.79
CA ARG A 156 -0.50 -13.41 -6.84
C ARG A 156 -1.70 -12.63 -7.34
N LEU A 157 -1.51 -11.35 -7.57
CA LEU A 157 -2.48 -10.48 -8.22
C LEU A 157 -2.38 -10.68 -9.75
N ALA A 158 -3.48 -11.02 -10.40
CA ALA A 158 -3.49 -11.19 -11.85
C ALA A 158 -3.88 -9.90 -12.57
N ALA A 159 -3.15 -9.56 -13.65
CA ALA A 159 -3.46 -8.39 -14.48
C ALA A 159 -4.89 -8.39 -15.01
N LYS A 160 -5.42 -9.57 -15.40
CA LYS A 160 -6.80 -9.73 -15.88
C LYS A 160 -7.86 -9.31 -14.85
N ASP A 161 -7.61 -9.54 -13.56
CA ASP A 161 -8.59 -9.26 -12.50
C ASP A 161 -8.62 -7.75 -12.21
N VAL A 162 -7.45 -7.10 -12.31
CA VAL A 162 -7.34 -5.63 -12.27
C VAL A 162 -8.00 -5.01 -13.50
N LEU A 163 -7.74 -5.53 -14.70
CA LEU A 163 -8.37 -5.04 -15.94
C LEU A 163 -9.90 -5.16 -15.89
N ALA A 164 -10.44 -6.27 -15.39
CA ALA A 164 -11.88 -6.44 -15.21
C ALA A 164 -12.48 -5.41 -14.23
N ALA A 165 -11.74 -5.01 -13.20
CA ALA A 165 -12.16 -3.99 -12.26
C ALA A 165 -12.08 -2.54 -12.81
N LEU A 166 -11.36 -2.33 -13.92
CA LEU A 166 -11.27 -1.03 -14.58
C LEU A 166 -12.53 -0.70 -15.41
N GLY A 167 -13.30 -1.70 -15.84
CA GLY A 167 -14.49 -1.54 -16.67
C GLY A 167 -14.21 -1.90 -18.12
#